data_AF-A0A2T2S2U0-F1
#
_entry.id   AF-A0A2T2S2U0-F1
#
_cell.length_a   1.000
_cell.length_b   1.000
_cell.length_c   1.000
_cell.angle_alpha   90.00
_cell.angle_beta   90.00
_cell.angle_gamma   90.00
#
_symmetry.space_group_name_H-M   'P 1'
#
loop_
_entity.id
_entity.type
_entity.pdbx_description
1 polymer ?
#
loop_
_entity_poly.entity_id
_entity_poly.type
_entity_poly.pdbx_seq_one_letter_code
_entity_poly.pdbx_strand_id
1 'polypeptide(L)'
;MEQLLPTMPAGPLGTFTILLLVSLFVPPLAQRLRLPGLVGLIGAGAVLGEHGLNWLDADSETMQLLSDIGKIYLMFVAGLEIDLAEFRRARNRSLSFGVATFVLPLLAGLLYQFSWPVH
;
A
#
# COMPACT_ATOMS: atom_id res chain seq x y z
N MET A 1 9.26 36.91 -21.31
CA MET A 1 9.64 35.58 -21.83
C MET A 1 10.25 34.77 -20.69
N GLU A 2 9.49 34.55 -19.62
CA GLU A 2 9.92 33.88 -18.37
C GLU A 2 8.74 33.05 -17.81
N GLN A 3 7.98 32.37 -18.69
CA GLN A 3 6.93 31.40 -18.33
C GLN A 3 7.23 30.04 -18.99
N LEU A 4 8.51 29.72 -19.14
CA LEU A 4 9.01 28.53 -19.84
C LEU A 4 9.33 27.35 -18.91
N LEU A 5 8.79 27.32 -17.70
CA LEU A 5 8.91 26.18 -16.81
C LEU A 5 7.51 25.75 -16.30
N PRO A 6 6.90 24.70 -16.87
CA PRO A 6 5.80 24.01 -16.22
C PRO A 6 6.39 23.20 -15.05
N THR A 7 6.71 23.88 -13.94
CA THR A 7 7.34 23.26 -12.77
C THR A 7 6.35 22.51 -11.88
N MET A 8 5.48 21.66 -12.43
CA MET A 8 4.89 20.50 -11.74
C MET A 8 3.96 19.74 -12.70
N PRO A 9 3.85 18.40 -12.58
CA PRO A 9 2.68 17.67 -13.05
C PRO A 9 1.46 18.00 -12.17
N ALA A 10 0.98 19.25 -12.18
CA ALA A 10 -0.13 19.72 -11.34
C ALA A 10 -1.51 19.37 -11.94
N GLY A 11 -1.67 18.14 -12.43
CA GLY A 11 -2.94 17.65 -12.98
C GLY A 11 -3.06 16.14 -12.92
N PRO A 12 -4.28 15.58 -12.96
CA PRO A 12 -4.53 14.15 -12.74
C PRO A 12 -3.68 13.23 -13.63
N LEU A 13 -3.45 13.62 -14.88
CA LEU A 13 -2.63 12.88 -15.86
C LEU A 13 -1.17 12.74 -15.42
N GLY A 14 -0.62 13.76 -14.78
CA GLY A 14 0.75 13.78 -14.29
C GLY A 14 0.96 12.76 -13.17
N THR A 15 0.05 12.76 -12.19
CA THR A 15 0.00 11.77 -11.10
C THR A 15 -0.09 10.34 -11.66
N PHE A 16 -1.01 10.09 -12.60
CA PHE A 16 -1.12 8.78 -13.25
C PHE A 16 0.16 8.37 -13.97
N THR A 17 0.80 9.28 -14.69
CA THR A 17 2.05 9.01 -15.41
C THR A 17 3.16 8.60 -14.44
N ILE A 18 3.32 9.32 -13.33
CA ILE A 18 4.29 8.99 -12.29
C ILE A 18 3.99 7.61 -11.71
N LEU A 19 2.73 7.32 -11.37
CA LEU A 19 2.35 6.03 -10.82
C LEU A 19 2.61 4.87 -11.80
N LEU A 20 2.34 5.06 -13.10
CA LEU A 20 2.66 4.06 -14.13
C LEU A 20 4.16 3.85 -14.27
N LEU A 21 4.96 4.93 -14.32
CA LEU A 21 6.42 4.85 -14.39
C LEU A 21 6.98 4.13 -13.16
N VAL A 22 6.53 4.49 -11.96
CA VAL A 22 6.95 3.86 -10.71
C VAL A 22 6.58 2.37 -10.72
N SER A 23 5.32 2.04 -11.04
CA SER A 23 4.84 0.65 -11.12
C SER A 23 5.63 -0.19 -12.13
N LEU A 24 6.08 0.42 -13.23
CA LEU A 24 6.85 -0.27 -14.26
C LEU A 24 8.33 -0.44 -13.88
N PHE A 25 8.99 0.61 -13.41
CA PHE A 25 10.45 0.63 -13.24
C PHE A 25 10.91 0.18 -11.85
N VAL A 26 10.13 0.45 -10.79
CA VAL A 26 10.56 0.18 -9.42
C VAL A 26 10.59 -1.31 -9.09
N PRO A 27 9.58 -2.14 -9.44
CA PRO A 27 9.63 -3.56 -9.10
C PRO A 27 10.82 -4.31 -9.72
N PRO A 28 11.15 -4.14 -11.02
CA PRO A 28 12.36 -4.75 -11.60
C PRO A 28 13.65 -4.24 -10.94
N LEU A 29 13.72 -2.96 -10.58
CA LEU A 29 14.89 -2.39 -9.92
C LEU A 29 15.04 -2.93 -8.48
N ALA A 30 13.95 -3.02 -7.72
CA ALA A 30 13.92 -3.59 -6.39
C ALA A 30 14.35 -5.07 -6.40
N GLN A 31 13.88 -5.83 -7.40
CA GLN A 31 14.28 -7.23 -7.58
C GLN A 31 15.79 -7.37 -7.87
N ARG A 32 16.39 -6.44 -8.63
CA ARG A 32 17.86 -6.43 -8.82
C ARG A 32 18.63 -6.22 -7.51
N LEU A 33 18.05 -5.51 -6.56
CA LEU A 33 18.59 -5.31 -5.21
C LEU A 33 18.22 -6.46 -4.25
N ARG A 34 17.62 -7.55 -4.74
CA ARG A 34 17.11 -8.69 -3.94
C ARG A 34 16.00 -8.32 -2.95
N LEU A 35 15.27 -7.24 -3.23
CA LEU A 35 14.10 -6.83 -2.45
C LEU A 35 12.80 -7.26 -3.14
N PRO A 36 11.74 -7.59 -2.38
CA PRO A 36 10.41 -7.78 -2.95
C PRO A 36 9.94 -6.52 -3.67
N GLY A 37 9.34 -6.65 -4.85
CA GLY A 37 8.89 -5.51 -5.65
C GLY A 37 7.93 -4.57 -4.89
N LEU A 38 7.06 -5.13 -4.06
CA LEU A 38 6.13 -4.37 -3.21
C LEU A 38 6.84 -3.47 -2.20
N VAL A 39 7.94 -3.94 -1.59
CA VAL A 39 8.75 -3.13 -0.68
C VAL A 39 9.35 -1.94 -1.43
N GLY A 40 9.81 -2.16 -2.67
CA GLY A 40 10.26 -1.10 -3.55
C GLY A 40 9.18 -0.05 -3.84
N LEU A 41 7.95 -0.49 -4.13
CA LEU A 41 6.82 0.40 -4.39
C LEU A 41 6.42 1.23 -3.16
N ILE A 42 6.39 0.63 -1.97
CA ILE A 42 6.15 1.36 -0.70
C ILE A 42 7.24 2.40 -0.48
N GLY A 43 8.52 2.02 -0.68
CA GLY A 43 9.64 2.95 -0.57
C GLY A 43 9.58 4.09 -1.58
N ALA A 44 9.21 3.80 -2.83
CA ALA A 44 9.02 4.83 -3.86
C ALA A 44 7.88 5.78 -3.50
N GLY A 45 6.77 5.26 -2.98
CA GLY A 45 5.67 6.09 -2.46
C GLY A 45 6.11 7.00 -1.31
N ALA A 46 6.88 6.48 -0.36
CA ALA A 46 7.43 7.27 0.75
C ALA A 46 8.40 8.39 0.27
N VAL A 47 9.20 8.11 -0.76
CA VAL A 47 10.15 9.07 -1.36
C VAL A 47 9.44 10.10 -2.26
N LEU A 48 8.40 9.71 -2.98
CA LEU A 48 7.69 10.58 -3.93
C LEU A 48 6.52 11.34 -3.31
N GLY A 49 6.07 10.91 -2.13
CA GLY A 49 5.01 11.55 -1.35
C GLY A 49 5.43 12.89 -0.74
N GLU A 50 4.52 13.49 0.02
CA GLU A 50 4.65 14.83 0.63
C GLU A 50 5.89 14.99 1.51
N HIS A 51 6.31 13.92 2.21
CA HIS A 51 7.49 13.94 3.07
C HIS A 51 8.82 13.77 2.31
N GLY A 52 8.78 13.53 1.00
CA GLY A 52 9.97 13.40 0.16
C GLY A 52 10.04 14.49 -0.91
N LEU A 53 9.74 14.12 -2.16
CA LEU A 53 9.77 15.02 -3.32
C LEU A 53 8.48 15.84 -3.50
N ASN A 54 7.40 15.51 -2.78
CA ASN A 54 6.10 16.15 -2.87
C ASN A 54 5.51 16.18 -4.31
N TRP A 55 5.76 15.11 -5.08
CA TRP A 55 5.18 14.92 -6.41
C TRP A 55 3.87 14.12 -6.38
N LEU A 56 3.63 13.39 -5.29
CA LEU A 56 2.40 12.65 -5.05
C LEU A 56 1.76 13.20 -3.77
N ASP A 57 0.60 13.83 -3.95
CA ASP A 57 -0.27 14.30 -2.87
C ASP A 57 -1.23 13.16 -2.49
N ALA A 58 -1.17 12.74 -1.23
CA ALA A 58 -1.96 11.63 -0.71
C ALA A 58 -3.43 12.01 -0.50
N ASP A 59 -3.69 13.29 -0.26
CA ASP A 59 -5.01 13.85 -0.02
C ASP A 59 -5.72 14.23 -1.32
N SER A 60 -5.03 14.18 -2.46
CA SER A 60 -5.65 14.39 -3.77
C SER A 60 -6.75 13.37 -4.09
N GLU A 61 -7.87 13.86 -4.64
CA GLU A 61 -9.04 13.02 -5.00
C GLU A 61 -8.65 11.86 -5.95
N THR A 62 -7.73 12.11 -6.89
CA THR A 62 -7.24 11.08 -7.82
C THR A 62 -6.49 9.96 -7.11
N MET A 63 -5.65 10.30 -6.12
CA MET A 63 -4.92 9.30 -5.33
C MET A 63 -5.87 8.48 -4.47
N GLN A 64 -6.83 9.11 -3.81
CA GLN A 64 -7.84 8.41 -3.01
C GLN A 64 -8.65 7.42 -3.86
N LEU A 65 -9.19 7.88 -4.99
CA LEU A 65 -9.95 7.02 -5.91
C LEU A 65 -9.14 5.82 -6.40
N LEU A 66 -7.90 6.05 -6.85
CA LEU A 66 -7.06 4.97 -7.37
C LEU A 66 -6.61 4.00 -6.27
N SER A 67 -6.32 4.51 -5.07
CA SER A 67 -5.96 3.71 -3.90
C SER A 67 -7.12 2.82 -3.47
N ASP A 68 -8.34 3.35 -3.44
CA ASP A 68 -9.53 2.58 -3.04
C ASP A 68 -9.90 1.52 -4.09
N ILE A 69 -9.84 1.86 -5.38
CA ILE A 69 -10.01 0.87 -6.45
C ILE A 69 -8.92 -0.21 -6.35
N GLY A 70 -7.66 0.18 -6.14
CA GLY A 70 -6.54 -0.74 -6.01
C GLY A 70 -6.67 -1.69 -4.81
N LYS A 71 -7.06 -1.18 -3.64
CA LYS A 71 -7.32 -1.99 -2.43
C LYS A 71 -8.44 -3.00 -2.68
N ILE A 72 -9.57 -2.56 -3.22
CA ILE A 72 -10.72 -3.44 -3.51
C ILE A 72 -10.32 -4.50 -4.54
N TYR A 73 -9.61 -4.11 -5.60
CA TYR A 73 -9.12 -5.04 -6.61
C TYR A 73 -8.19 -6.10 -6.02
N LEU A 74 -7.23 -5.70 -5.17
CA LEU A 74 -6.32 -6.63 -4.50
C LEU A 74 -7.08 -7.62 -3.60
N MET A 75 -8.04 -7.12 -2.81
CA MET A 75 -8.87 -7.99 -1.96
C MET A 75 -9.74 -8.94 -2.78
N PHE A 76 -10.23 -8.49 -3.93
CA PHE A 76 -10.99 -9.32 -4.85
C PHE A 76 -10.13 -10.44 -5.45
N VAL A 77 -8.95 -10.10 -5.97
CA VAL A 77 -8.00 -11.09 -6.51
C VAL A 77 -7.58 -12.10 -5.44
N ALA A 78 -7.23 -11.61 -4.23
CA ALA A 78 -6.91 -12.48 -3.11
C ALA A 78 -8.07 -13.41 -2.74
N GLY A 79 -9.32 -12.92 -2.80
CA GLY A 79 -10.51 -13.73 -2.59
C GLY A 79 -10.72 -14.80 -3.67
N LEU A 80 -10.41 -14.50 -4.93
CA LEU A 80 -10.49 -15.45 -6.04
C LEU A 80 -9.40 -16.52 -6.00
N GLU A 81 -8.25 -16.22 -5.41
CA GLU A 81 -7.11 -17.15 -5.28
C GLU A 81 -7.31 -18.19 -4.16
N ILE A 82 -8.25 -17.95 -3.22
CA ILE A 82 -8.53 -18.88 -2.11
C ILE A 82 -9.29 -20.13 -2.59
N ASP A 83 -8.74 -21.32 -2.30
CA ASP A 83 -9.46 -22.59 -2.44
C ASP A 83 -10.48 -22.79 -1.30
N LEU A 84 -11.76 -22.61 -1.63
CA LEU A 84 -12.87 -22.78 -0.69
C LEU A 84 -13.07 -24.22 -0.19
N ALA A 85 -12.67 -25.23 -0.97
CA ALA A 85 -12.78 -26.63 -0.58
C ALA A 85 -11.72 -26.97 0.47
N GLU A 86 -10.48 -26.52 0.29
CA GLU A 86 -9.43 -26.65 1.29
C GLU A 86 -9.76 -25.83 2.54
N PHE A 87 -10.23 -24.58 2.37
CA PHE A 87 -10.66 -23.73 3.48
C PHE A 87 -11.76 -24.37 4.31
N ARG A 88 -12.74 -25.04 3.68
CA ARG A 88 -13.80 -25.76 4.41
C ARG A 88 -13.27 -26.94 5.22
N ARG A 89 -12.30 -27.70 4.70
CA ARG A 89 -11.67 -28.82 5.42
C ARG A 89 -10.87 -28.33 6.63
N ALA A 90 -10.16 -27.22 6.48
CA ALA A 90 -9.36 -26.62 7.54
C ALA A 90 -10.12 -25.56 8.36
N ARG A 91 -11.43 -25.36 8.14
CA ARG A 91 -12.21 -24.19 8.61
C ARG A 91 -11.95 -23.84 10.06
N ASN A 92 -12.06 -24.80 10.97
CA ASN A 92 -11.91 -24.52 12.40
C ASN A 92 -10.47 -24.08 12.76
N ARG A 93 -9.47 -24.68 12.12
CA ARG A 93 -8.05 -24.34 12.31
C ARG A 93 -7.70 -23.01 11.64
N SER A 94 -8.17 -22.77 10.41
CA SER A 94 -7.92 -21.52 9.68
C SER A 94 -8.60 -20.34 10.36
N LEU A 95 -9.83 -20.52 10.87
CA LEU A 95 -10.55 -19.47 11.57
C LEU A 95 -9.92 -19.16 12.93
N SER A 96 -9.59 -20.18 13.73
CA SER A 96 -8.95 -19.96 15.04
C SER A 96 -7.56 -19.36 14.89
N PHE A 97 -6.77 -19.81 13.91
CA PHE A 97 -5.48 -19.23 13.59
C PHE A 97 -5.61 -17.77 13.15
N GLY A 98 -6.47 -17.49 12.16
CA GLY A 98 -6.68 -16.13 11.65
C GLY A 98 -7.16 -15.16 12.73
N VAL A 99 -8.15 -15.56 13.55
CA VAL A 99 -8.64 -14.77 14.68
C VAL A 99 -7.53 -14.56 15.72
N ALA A 100 -6.78 -15.60 16.08
CA ALA A 100 -5.69 -15.45 17.05
C ALA A 100 -4.58 -14.51 16.53
N THR A 101 -4.17 -14.65 15.26
CA THR A 101 -3.13 -13.79 14.66
C THR A 101 -3.57 -12.35 14.47
N PHE A 102 -4.88 -12.07 14.47
CA PHE A 102 -5.40 -10.70 14.41
C PHE A 102 -5.64 -10.12 15.81
N VAL A 103 -6.32 -10.87 16.68
CA VAL A 103 -6.72 -10.42 18.03
C VAL A 103 -5.53 -10.34 18.97
N LEU A 104 -4.57 -11.28 18.94
CA LEU A 104 -3.44 -11.26 19.87
C LEU A 104 -2.54 -10.03 19.66
N PRO A 105 -2.07 -9.68 18.44
CA PRO A 105 -1.30 -8.46 18.24
C PRO A 105 -2.10 -7.19 18.53
N LEU A 106 -3.40 -7.19 18.22
CA LEU A 106 -4.28 -6.05 18.50
C LEU A 106 -4.40 -5.80 20.01
N LEU A 107 -4.71 -6.84 20.80
CA LEU A 107 -4.77 -6.76 22.26
C LEU A 107 -3.41 -6.42 22.86
N ALA A 108 -2.32 -7.01 22.34
CA ALA A 108 -0.97 -6.68 22.79
C ALA A 108 -0.65 -5.20 22.56
N GLY A 109 -0.99 -4.63 21.40
CA GLY A 109 -0.85 -3.21 21.12
C GLY A 109 -1.67 -2.32 22.05
N LEU A 110 -2.94 -2.69 22.31
CA LEU A 110 -3.81 -1.95 23.24
C LEU A 110 -3.29 -1.99 24.68
N LEU A 111 -2.83 -3.16 25.15
CA LEU A 111 -2.24 -3.30 26.48
C LEU A 111 -0.92 -2.53 26.59
N TYR A 112 -0.08 -2.55 25.55
CA TYR A 112 1.14 -1.77 25.49
C TYR A 112 0.85 -0.27 25.61
N GLN A 113 -0.13 0.23 24.85
CA GLN A 113 -0.55 1.63 24.91
C GLN A 113 -1.17 2.02 26.27
N PHE A 114 -1.91 1.11 26.91
CA PHE A 114 -2.44 1.36 28.26
C PHE A 114 -1.33 1.34 29.33
N SER A 115 -0.30 0.50 29.14
CA SER A 115 0.82 0.36 30.08
C SER A 115 1.86 1.49 29.99
N TRP A 116 1.93 2.19 28.86
CA TRP A 116 2.72 3.40 28.70
C TRP A 116 1.80 4.60 28.93
N PRO A 117 1.68 5.13 30.17
CA PRO A 117 0.95 6.37 30.39
C PRO A 117 1.65 7.47 29.61
N VAL A 118 1.03 7.89 28.52
CA VAL A 118 1.45 9.02 27.71
C VAL A 118 1.33 10.24 28.64
N HIS A 119 2.45 10.79 29.09
CA HIS A 119 2.51 12.14 29.64
C HIS A 119 2.29 13.16 28.53
#